data_AF-E6TVK5-F1
#
_entry.id   AF-E6TVK5-F1
#
_cell.length_a   1.000
_cell.length_b   1.000
_cell.length_c   1.000
_cell.angle_alpha   90.00
_cell.angle_beta   90.00
_cell.angle_gamma   90.00
#
_symmetry.space_group_name_H-M   'P 1'
#
loop_
_entity.id
_entity.type
_entity.pdbx_description
1 polymer ?
#
loop_
_entity_poly.entity_id
_entity_poly.type
_entity_poly.pdbx_seq_one_letter_code
_entity_poly.pdbx_strand_id
1 'polypeptide(L)'
;MNEQRITVQDNYVVTEKTIALVPAAHIDYQTVAFERNSIIYVKQRPLQIIEKACLQGGATYAGRRQAAIHATSLKKKVPIAINTHKNIYAFPTQSPSQFDCSWIFYSHILSFTPIPKIPNKCTLTFKNTKQLTLAVSPKVIEKQMHRTAFIILLFSQHLIDFAKAENDIRQQG
;
A
#
# COMPACT_ATOMS: atom_id res chain seq x y z
N MET A 1 -15.01 -32.61 -8.75
CA MET A 1 -14.61 -31.20 -9.00
C MET A 1 -15.07 -30.43 -7.77
N ASN A 2 -14.19 -30.23 -6.78
CA ASN A 2 -14.61 -29.66 -5.50
C ASN A 2 -14.64 -28.14 -5.62
N GLU A 3 -15.85 -27.59 -5.73
CA GLU A 3 -16.10 -26.16 -5.57
C GLU A 3 -15.79 -25.79 -4.11
N GLN A 4 -14.55 -25.36 -3.84
CA GLN A 4 -14.26 -24.62 -2.63
C GLN A 4 -15.07 -23.32 -2.70
N ARG A 5 -16.11 -23.21 -1.87
CA ARG A 5 -16.90 -21.98 -1.72
C ARG A 5 -15.96 -20.85 -1.32
N ILE A 6 -15.64 -19.98 -2.29
CA ILE A 6 -14.90 -18.75 -2.03
C ILE A 6 -15.80 -17.87 -1.18
N THR A 7 -15.37 -17.56 0.05
CA THR A 7 -16.10 -16.62 0.90
C THR A 7 -15.72 -15.20 0.52
N VAL A 8 -16.67 -14.46 -0.05
CA VAL A 8 -16.51 -13.05 -0.43
C VAL A 8 -16.97 -12.16 0.70
N GLN A 9 -16.13 -11.19 1.08
CA GLN A 9 -16.43 -10.22 2.13
C GLN A 9 -16.94 -8.90 1.52
N ASP A 10 -17.93 -8.28 2.15
CA ASP A 10 -18.42 -6.96 1.72
C ASP A 10 -17.40 -5.86 1.98
N ASN A 11 -16.63 -5.98 3.07
CA ASN A 11 -15.69 -4.97 3.52
C ASN A 11 -14.35 -5.58 3.92
N TYR A 12 -13.26 -4.83 3.71
CA TYR A 12 -11.93 -5.17 4.19
C TYR A 12 -11.35 -4.06 5.07
N VAL A 13 -10.62 -4.47 6.12
CA VAL A 13 -9.89 -3.56 7.01
C VAL A 13 -8.41 -3.77 6.78
N VAL A 14 -7.71 -2.72 6.37
CA VAL A 14 -6.26 -2.75 6.20
C VAL A 14 -5.59 -2.87 7.57
N THR A 15 -4.66 -3.81 7.69
CA THR A 15 -3.87 -4.05 8.90
C THR A 15 -2.39 -4.23 8.55
N GLU A 16 -1.56 -4.42 9.56
CA GLU A 16 -0.15 -4.79 9.46
C GLU A 16 0.06 -6.18 8.83
N LYS A 17 -1.01 -6.91 8.52
CA LYS A 17 -0.98 -8.19 7.80
C LYS A 17 -1.21 -8.03 6.29
N THR A 18 -1.74 -6.90 5.84
CA THR A 18 -2.07 -6.63 4.44
C THR A 18 -0.80 -6.43 3.60
N ILE A 19 -0.60 -7.29 2.60
CA ILE A 19 0.59 -7.29 1.73
C ILE A 19 0.31 -6.56 0.41
N ALA A 20 -0.85 -6.83 -0.19
CA ALA A 20 -1.25 -6.22 -1.45
C ALA A 20 -2.77 -6.20 -1.61
N LEU A 21 -3.28 -5.22 -2.34
CA LEU A 21 -4.65 -5.19 -2.85
C LEU A 21 -4.57 -5.24 -4.37
N VAL A 22 -5.03 -6.33 -4.96
CA VAL A 22 -4.98 -6.56 -6.40
C VAL A 22 -6.40 -6.48 -6.95
N PRO A 23 -6.66 -5.64 -7.98
CA PRO A 23 -7.97 -5.57 -8.61
C PRO A 23 -8.32 -6.90 -9.29
N ALA A 24 -9.60 -7.24 -9.30
CA ALA A 24 -10.10 -8.43 -9.95
C ALA A 24 -11.30 -8.11 -10.85
N ALA A 25 -11.28 -8.67 -12.06
CA ALA A 25 -12.42 -8.67 -12.96
C ALA A 25 -13.28 -9.91 -12.69
N HIS A 26 -13.99 -9.91 -11.56
CA HIS A 26 -14.89 -10.98 -11.15
C HIS A 26 -16.29 -10.42 -10.86
N ILE A 27 -17.33 -11.24 -11.06
CA ILE A 27 -18.73 -10.81 -10.86
C ILE A 27 -19.04 -10.49 -9.39
N ASP A 28 -18.50 -11.27 -8.47
CA ASP A 28 -18.80 -11.14 -7.03
C ASP A 28 -17.84 -10.23 -6.25
N TYR A 29 -16.60 -10.01 -6.74
CA TYR A 29 -15.57 -9.28 -5.99
C TYR A 29 -14.70 -8.42 -6.90
N GLN A 30 -14.22 -7.29 -6.39
CA GLN A 30 -13.41 -6.33 -7.14
C GLN A 30 -11.96 -6.26 -6.66
N THR A 31 -11.65 -6.84 -5.49
CA THR A 31 -10.29 -6.88 -4.93
C THR A 31 -9.97 -8.26 -4.37
N VAL A 32 -8.75 -8.72 -4.62
CA VAL A 32 -8.09 -9.80 -3.89
C VAL A 32 -7.07 -9.18 -2.95
N ALA A 33 -7.34 -9.26 -1.65
CA ALA A 33 -6.44 -8.81 -0.60
C ALA A 33 -5.51 -9.95 -0.20
N PHE A 34 -4.21 -9.75 -0.44
CA PHE A 34 -3.18 -10.68 0.00
C PHE A 34 -2.77 -10.34 1.42
N GLU A 35 -2.85 -11.31 2.32
CA GLU A 35 -2.28 -11.21 3.67
C GLU A 35 -1.10 -12.17 3.83
N ARG A 36 -0.39 -12.03 4.95
CA ARG A 36 0.72 -12.92 5.30
C ARG A 36 0.37 -14.40 5.17
N ASN A 37 -0.78 -14.81 5.67
CA ASN A 37 -1.15 -16.24 5.77
C ASN A 37 -2.44 -16.59 5.02
N SER A 38 -3.13 -15.62 4.43
CA SER A 38 -4.44 -15.81 3.79
C SER A 38 -4.57 -14.95 2.53
N ILE A 39 -5.61 -15.25 1.77
CA ILE A 39 -6.10 -14.43 0.65
C ILE A 39 -7.58 -14.19 0.93
N ILE A 40 -8.02 -12.95 0.78
CA ILE A 40 -9.39 -12.52 1.06
C ILE A 40 -9.96 -11.87 -0.19
N TYR A 41 -11.18 -12.27 -0.56
CA TYR A 41 -11.90 -11.74 -1.72
C TYR A 41 -12.91 -10.70 -1.25
N VAL A 42 -12.89 -9.51 -1.85
CA VAL A 42 -13.60 -8.33 -1.31
C VAL A 42 -14.40 -7.63 -2.40
N LYS A 43 -15.65 -7.26 -2.10
CA LYS A 43 -16.52 -6.52 -3.03
C LYS A 43 -16.03 -5.10 -3.34
N GLN A 44 -15.34 -4.45 -2.40
CA GLN A 44 -14.80 -3.10 -2.57
C GLN A 44 -13.68 -3.06 -3.64
N ARG A 45 -13.57 -1.93 -4.35
CA ARG A 45 -12.42 -1.63 -5.21
C ARG A 45 -11.18 -1.31 -4.37
N PRO A 46 -9.95 -1.51 -4.89
CA PRO A 46 -8.74 -1.24 -4.12
C PRO A 46 -8.65 0.19 -3.59
N LEU A 47 -9.04 1.20 -4.40
CA LEU A 47 -9.03 2.59 -3.96
C LEU A 47 -10.02 2.86 -2.82
N GLN A 48 -11.21 2.25 -2.83
CA GLN A 48 -12.19 2.40 -1.75
C GLN A 48 -11.66 1.83 -0.43
N ILE A 49 -10.95 0.71 -0.50
CA ILE A 49 -10.29 0.10 0.67
C ILE A 49 -9.21 1.05 1.22
N ILE A 50 -8.38 1.64 0.35
CA ILE A 50 -7.34 2.60 0.73
C ILE A 50 -7.92 3.87 1.34
N GLU A 51 -8.99 4.42 0.76
CA GLU A 51 -9.69 5.60 1.29
C GLU A 51 -10.24 5.36 2.69
N LYS A 52 -10.92 4.21 2.90
CA LYS A 52 -11.42 3.79 4.20
C LYS A 52 -10.27 3.58 5.20
N ALA A 53 -9.18 2.95 4.78
CA ALA A 53 -8.01 2.73 5.63
C ALA A 53 -7.34 4.04 6.06
N CYS A 54 -7.29 5.04 5.18
CA CYS A 54 -6.78 6.37 5.53
C CYS A 54 -7.64 7.01 6.64
N LEU A 55 -8.97 6.96 6.49
CA LEU A 55 -9.92 7.48 7.48
C LEU A 55 -9.76 6.78 8.83
N GLN A 56 -9.61 5.46 8.84
CA GLN A 56 -9.32 4.68 10.05
C GLN A 56 -7.98 5.06 10.69
N GLY A 57 -7.00 5.48 9.87
CA GLY A 57 -5.74 6.06 10.34
C GLY A 57 -5.83 7.51 10.81
N GLY A 58 -7.02 8.14 10.76
CA GLY A 58 -7.27 9.50 11.27
C GLY A 58 -7.20 10.63 10.23
N ALA A 59 -7.15 10.34 8.93
CA ALA A 59 -7.13 11.40 7.90
C ALA A 59 -7.66 10.93 6.54
N THR A 60 -8.22 11.81 5.73
CA THR A 60 -8.70 11.43 4.39
C THR A 60 -7.55 11.01 3.46
N TYR A 61 -7.86 10.17 2.47
CA TYR A 61 -6.92 9.84 1.39
C TYR A 61 -6.40 11.11 0.69
N ALA A 62 -7.31 12.05 0.38
CA ALA A 62 -6.97 13.30 -0.27
C ALA A 62 -5.98 14.12 0.56
N GLY A 63 -6.22 14.25 1.86
CA GLY A 63 -5.32 14.96 2.77
C GLY A 63 -3.94 14.32 2.86
N ARG A 64 -3.86 13.00 3.02
CA ARG A 64 -2.59 12.26 3.04
C ARG A 64 -1.83 12.38 1.72
N ARG A 65 -2.54 12.29 0.59
CA ARG A 65 -1.96 12.48 -0.74
C ARG A 65 -1.42 13.90 -0.91
N GLN A 66 -2.15 14.91 -0.46
CA GLN A 66 -1.73 16.31 -0.54
C GLN A 66 -0.50 16.58 0.33
N ALA A 67 -0.46 16.04 1.56
CA ALA A 67 0.71 16.14 2.43
C ALA A 67 1.96 15.49 1.77
N ALA A 68 1.81 14.30 1.18
CA ALA A 68 2.90 13.64 0.46
C ALA A 68 3.36 14.44 -0.78
N ILE A 69 2.43 15.04 -1.54
CA ILE A 69 2.76 15.92 -2.67
C ILE A 69 3.56 17.12 -2.19
N HIS A 70 3.10 17.78 -1.12
CA HIS A 70 3.76 18.97 -0.57
C HIS A 70 5.20 18.64 -0.12
N ALA A 71 5.37 17.51 0.58
CA ALA A 71 6.68 17.10 1.09
C ALA A 71 7.67 16.61 0.02
N THR A 72 7.20 16.19 -1.16
CA THR A 72 8.05 15.47 -2.14
C THR A 72 7.97 15.99 -3.58
N SER A 73 7.07 16.93 -3.88
CA SER A 73 6.72 17.37 -5.24
C SER A 73 6.20 16.27 -6.19
N LEU A 74 5.93 15.06 -5.69
CA LEU A 74 5.44 13.94 -6.50
C LEU A 74 3.96 14.12 -6.87
N LYS A 75 3.64 14.36 -8.14
CA LYS A 75 2.23 14.59 -8.58
C LYS A 75 1.47 13.32 -9.01
N LYS A 76 2.19 12.28 -9.44
CA LYS A 76 1.61 11.05 -10.04
C LYS A 76 2.05 9.80 -9.28
N LYS A 77 1.11 8.85 -9.12
CA LYS A 77 1.31 7.58 -8.40
C LYS A 77 1.88 7.82 -6.99
N VAL A 78 1.30 8.77 -6.27
CA VAL A 78 1.80 9.23 -4.98
C VAL A 78 1.65 8.10 -3.96
N PRO A 79 2.72 7.64 -3.28
CA PRO A 79 2.59 6.73 -2.16
C PRO A 79 1.79 7.37 -1.01
N ILE A 80 1.10 6.54 -0.24
CA ILE A 80 0.19 6.98 0.81
C ILE A 80 0.67 6.41 2.14
N ALA A 81 0.93 7.32 3.09
CA ALA A 81 1.16 6.99 4.49
C ALA A 81 -0.19 6.72 5.17
N ILE A 82 -0.73 5.51 5.02
CA ILE A 82 -2.07 5.13 5.50
C ILE A 82 -2.15 5.27 7.02
N ASN A 83 -1.18 4.71 7.74
CA ASN A 83 -1.06 4.85 9.19
C ASN A 83 0.42 4.81 9.58
N THR A 84 0.96 5.98 9.94
CA THR A 84 2.39 6.15 10.28
C THR A 84 2.75 5.45 11.59
N HIS A 85 1.87 5.48 12.60
CA HIS A 85 2.08 4.79 13.88
C HIS A 85 2.17 3.27 13.74
N LYS A 86 1.43 2.69 12.80
CA LYS A 86 1.45 1.25 12.50
C LYS A 86 2.44 0.86 11.39
N ASN A 87 3.22 1.82 10.90
CA ASN A 87 4.12 1.63 9.76
C ASN A 87 3.43 1.06 8.49
N ILE A 88 2.21 1.53 8.23
CA ILE A 88 1.41 1.11 7.07
C ILE A 88 1.55 2.18 5.98
N TYR A 89 2.39 1.87 5.00
CA TYR A 89 2.62 2.68 3.81
C TYR A 89 2.33 1.82 2.58
N ALA A 90 1.56 2.36 1.64
CA ALA A 90 1.25 1.66 0.40
C ALA A 90 1.48 2.58 -0.81
N PHE A 91 1.86 1.98 -1.93
CA PHE A 91 2.00 2.71 -3.19
C PHE A 91 1.17 2.06 -4.30
N PRO A 92 0.61 2.88 -5.21
CA PRO A 92 -0.11 2.36 -6.36
C PRO A 92 0.88 1.95 -7.47
N THR A 93 0.57 0.87 -8.18
CA THR A 93 1.35 0.39 -9.34
C THR A 93 1.07 1.20 -10.60
N GLN A 94 -0.17 1.70 -10.74
CA GLN A 94 -0.60 2.58 -11.82
C GLN A 94 -1.29 3.84 -11.27
N SER A 95 -2.03 4.58 -12.12
CA SER A 95 -2.90 5.64 -11.59
C SER A 95 -4.00 5.00 -10.73
N PRO A 96 -4.31 5.50 -9.52
CA PRO A 96 -5.42 4.97 -8.71
C PRO A 96 -6.78 4.93 -9.41
N SER A 97 -6.95 5.74 -10.47
CA SER A 97 -8.14 5.75 -11.33
C SER A 97 -8.19 4.63 -12.37
N GLN A 98 -7.08 3.93 -12.61
CA GLN A 98 -7.03 2.82 -13.57
C GLN A 98 -7.47 1.52 -12.90
N PHE A 99 -8.25 0.70 -13.62
CA PHE A 99 -8.78 -0.55 -13.12
C PHE A 99 -7.69 -1.50 -12.61
N ASP A 100 -6.62 -1.68 -13.39
CA ASP A 100 -5.50 -2.58 -13.06
C ASP A 100 -4.58 -2.07 -11.93
N CYS A 101 -4.93 -0.95 -11.28
CA CYS A 101 -4.14 -0.38 -10.20
C CYS A 101 -4.15 -1.26 -8.95
N SER A 102 -3.05 -1.99 -8.75
CA SER A 102 -2.75 -2.67 -7.50
C SER A 102 -2.14 -1.71 -6.49
N TRP A 103 -2.33 -2.01 -5.20
CA TRP A 103 -1.68 -1.32 -4.10
C TRP A 103 -0.77 -2.28 -3.36
N ILE A 104 0.51 -1.90 -3.21
CA ILE A 104 1.54 -2.73 -2.59
C ILE A 104 1.95 -2.11 -1.26
N PHE A 105 1.97 -2.91 -0.21
CA PHE A 105 2.33 -2.47 1.14
C PHE A 105 3.83 -2.62 1.34
N TYR A 106 4.50 -1.48 1.54
CA TYR A 106 5.95 -1.35 1.47
C TYR A 106 6.69 -2.23 2.49
N SER A 107 6.18 -2.29 3.73
CA SER A 107 6.82 -2.99 4.85
C SER A 107 6.95 -4.51 4.63
N HIS A 108 6.20 -5.08 3.68
CA HIS A 108 6.18 -6.50 3.36
C HIS A 108 7.11 -6.90 2.21
N ILE A 109 7.60 -5.95 1.42
CA ILE A 109 8.46 -6.24 0.26
C ILE A 109 9.81 -6.75 0.76
N LEU A 110 10.30 -7.84 0.18
CA LEU A 110 11.65 -8.36 0.36
C LEU A 110 12.53 -7.99 -0.84
N SER A 111 12.05 -8.27 -2.05
CA SER A 111 12.76 -7.97 -3.30
C SER A 111 11.79 -7.95 -4.48
N PHE A 112 12.29 -7.57 -5.65
CA PHE A 112 11.56 -7.68 -6.90
C PHE A 112 12.50 -8.15 -8.01
N THR A 113 11.98 -8.95 -8.95
CA THR A 113 12.74 -9.48 -10.08
C THR A 113 12.01 -9.24 -11.40
N PRO A 114 12.73 -8.92 -12.50
CA PRO A 114 12.15 -8.92 -13.83
C PRO A 114 11.75 -10.34 -14.23
N ILE A 115 10.71 -10.47 -15.05
CA ILE A 115 10.40 -11.75 -15.69
C ILE A 115 11.18 -11.84 -17.01
N PRO A 116 12.07 -12.83 -17.19
CA PRO A 116 12.85 -12.96 -18.42
C PRO A 116 11.95 -12.99 -19.66
N LYS A 117 12.35 -12.26 -20.70
CA LYS A 117 11.68 -12.18 -22.01
C LYS A 117 10.25 -11.61 -22.01
N ILE A 118 9.71 -11.18 -20.86
CA ILE A 118 8.40 -10.53 -20.80
C ILE A 118 8.58 -9.07 -20.36
N PRO A 119 8.60 -8.11 -21.31
CA PRO A 119 8.71 -6.71 -20.96
C PRO A 119 7.50 -6.26 -20.12
N ASN A 120 7.71 -5.27 -19.26
CA ASN A 120 6.66 -4.69 -18.41
C ASN A 120 5.96 -5.69 -17.46
N LYS A 121 6.63 -6.79 -17.10
CA LYS A 121 6.22 -7.65 -15.98
C LYS A 121 7.34 -7.80 -14.96
N CYS A 122 6.94 -7.94 -13.71
CA CYS A 122 7.82 -8.06 -12.57
C CYS A 122 7.17 -8.96 -11.51
N THR A 123 7.98 -9.74 -10.81
CA THR A 123 7.56 -10.50 -9.64
C THR A 123 8.07 -9.81 -8.39
N LEU A 124 7.15 -9.47 -7.49
CA LEU A 124 7.47 -9.06 -6.13
C LEU A 124 7.61 -10.31 -5.26
N THR A 125 8.68 -10.37 -4.48
CA THR A 125 8.86 -11.35 -3.40
C THR A 125 8.66 -10.62 -2.09
N PHE A 126 7.81 -11.18 -1.24
CA PHE A 126 7.51 -10.63 0.08
C PHE A 126 8.31 -11.35 1.17
N LYS A 127 8.41 -10.74 2.35
CA LYS A 127 9.15 -11.28 3.51
C LYS A 127 8.65 -12.63 4.00
N ASN A 128 7.40 -12.98 3.71
CA ASN A 128 6.81 -14.28 3.98
C ASN A 128 6.99 -15.28 2.81
N THR A 129 7.97 -15.06 1.95
CA THR A 129 8.33 -15.85 0.75
C THR A 129 7.27 -15.95 -0.34
N LYS A 130 6.04 -15.46 -0.11
CA LYS A 130 5.01 -15.34 -1.15
C LYS A 130 5.49 -14.43 -2.27
N GLN A 131 5.00 -14.73 -3.47
CA GLN A 131 5.30 -13.96 -4.67
C GLN A 131 4.01 -13.42 -5.30
N LEU A 132 4.10 -12.24 -5.90
CA LEU A 132 3.04 -11.65 -6.71
C LEU A 132 3.61 -11.14 -8.02
N THR A 133 3.15 -11.70 -9.12
CA THR A 133 3.49 -11.23 -10.46
C THR A 133 2.54 -10.11 -10.88
N LEU A 134 3.10 -9.00 -11.35
CA LEU A 134 2.36 -7.81 -11.76
C LEU A 134 2.70 -7.42 -13.19
N ALA A 135 1.71 -6.88 -13.91
CA ALA A 135 1.89 -6.25 -15.22
C ALA A 135 2.45 -4.82 -15.10
N VAL A 136 3.60 -4.71 -14.44
CA VAL A 136 4.39 -3.46 -14.34
C VAL A 136 5.86 -3.73 -14.62
N SER A 137 6.54 -2.73 -15.17
CA SER A 137 7.98 -2.81 -15.33
C SER A 137 8.70 -2.76 -13.98
N PRO A 138 9.84 -3.45 -13.84
CA PRO A 138 10.68 -3.37 -12.64
C PRO A 138 11.05 -1.93 -12.27
N LYS A 139 11.31 -1.08 -13.27
CA LYS A 139 11.60 0.36 -13.09
C LYS A 139 10.48 1.11 -12.37
N VAL A 140 9.21 0.76 -12.64
CA VAL A 140 8.07 1.36 -11.94
C VAL A 140 8.05 0.94 -10.48
N ILE A 141 8.27 -0.34 -10.19
CA ILE A 141 8.34 -0.86 -8.82
C ILE A 141 9.47 -0.18 -8.04
N GLU A 142 10.68 -0.19 -8.59
CA GLU A 142 11.86 0.43 -8.00
C GLU A 142 11.60 1.91 -7.65
N LYS A 143 11.06 2.67 -8.61
CA LYS A 143 10.73 4.07 -8.41
C LYS A 143 9.69 4.27 -7.30
N GLN A 144 8.67 3.43 -7.23
CA GLN A 144 7.65 3.52 -6.18
C GLN A 144 8.20 3.12 -4.82
N MET A 145 9.11 2.15 -4.74
CA MET A 145 9.83 1.80 -3.52
C MET A 145 10.67 2.98 -3.02
N HIS A 146 11.50 3.60 -3.87
CA HIS A 146 12.30 4.76 -3.51
C HIS A 146 11.45 5.94 -3.03
N ARG A 147 10.37 6.25 -3.76
CA ARG A 147 9.43 7.32 -3.36
C ARG A 147 8.78 7.05 -2.00
N THR A 148 8.42 5.80 -1.74
CA THR A 148 7.80 5.40 -0.48
C THR A 148 8.81 5.48 0.66
N ALA A 149 10.03 4.99 0.45
CA ALA A 149 11.12 5.11 1.42
C ALA A 149 11.42 6.58 1.77
N PHE A 150 11.43 7.46 0.77
CA PHE A 150 11.63 8.90 0.99
C PHE A 150 10.50 9.53 1.82
N ILE A 151 9.24 9.18 1.55
CA ILE A 151 8.09 9.64 2.36
C ILE A 151 8.19 9.12 3.80
N ILE A 152 8.59 7.86 3.99
CA ILE A 152 8.79 7.28 5.32
C ILE A 152 9.84 8.06 6.08
N LEU A 153 10.99 8.38 5.46
CA LEU A 153 12.06 9.15 6.09
C LEU A 153 11.58 10.54 6.53
N LEU A 154 10.92 11.28 5.62
CA LEU A 154 10.40 12.62 5.91
C LEU A 154 9.41 12.61 7.08
N PHE A 155 8.45 11.69 7.07
CA PHE A 155 7.42 11.65 8.10
C PHE A 155 7.92 11.05 9.42
N SER A 156 8.93 10.18 9.39
CA SER A 156 9.58 9.68 10.61
C SER A 156 10.36 10.76 11.33
N GLN A 157 11.07 11.63 10.58
CA GLN A 157 11.81 12.76 11.17
C GLN A 157 10.86 13.72 11.90
N HIS A 158 9.73 14.09 11.26
CA HIS A 158 8.73 14.93 11.91
C HIS A 158 8.19 14.32 13.21
N LEU A 159 7.93 13.00 13.23
CA LEU A 159 7.46 12.32 14.45
C LEU A 159 8.50 12.37 15.58
N ILE A 160 9.79 12.27 15.26
CA ILE A 160 10.86 12.41 16.24
C ILE A 160 10.92 13.84 16.79
N ASP A 161 10.79 14.84 15.91
CA ASP A 161 10.85 16.25 16.32
C ASP A 161 9.64 16.63 17.21
N PHE A 162 8.43 16.13 16.88
CA PHE A 162 7.26 16.31 17.73
C PHE A 162 7.40 15.63 19.10
N ALA A 163 7.89 14.38 19.15
CA ALA A 163 8.07 13.66 20.41
C ALA A 163 9.12 14.32 21.32
N LYS A 164 10.17 14.92 20.74
CA LYS A 164 11.15 15.73 21.48
C LYS A 164 10.50 16.98 22.07
N ALA A 165 9.75 17.73 21.26
CA ALA A 165 9.06 18.94 21.72
C ALA A 165 8.06 18.65 22.85
N GLU A 166 7.30 17.55 22.78
CA GLU A 166 6.40 17.15 23.88
C GLU A 166 7.13 16.80 25.17
N ASN A 167 8.29 16.11 25.08
CA ASN A 167 9.09 15.79 26.25
C ASN A 167 9.70 17.04 26.91
N ASP A 168 10.14 18.01 26.10
CA ASP A 168 10.67 19.27 26.60
C ASP A 168 9.59 20.08 27.36
N ILE A 169 8.35 20.09 26.87
CA ILE A 169 7.21 20.74 27.55
C ILE A 169 6.90 20.06 28.89
N ARG A 170 6.98 18.72 28.96
CA ARG A 170 6.69 17.95 30.18
C ARG A 170 7.78 18.04 31.25
N GLN A 171 9.01 18.38 30.89
CA GLN A 171 10.12 18.56 31.85
C GLN A 171 10.22 19.99 32.39
N GLN A 172 9.46 20.93 31.81
CA GLN A 172 9.43 22.34 32.24
C GLN A 172 8.21 22.69 33.12
N GLY A 173 7.29 21.74 33.35
CA GLY A 173 6.14 21.88 34.24
C GLY A 173 6.18 20.86 35.37
#